data_AF-A0A7W4CWT2-F1
#
_entry.id   AF-A0A7W4CWT2-F1
#
_cell.length_a   1.000
_cell.length_b   1.000
_cell.length_c   1.000
_cell.angle_alpha   90.00
_cell.angle_beta   90.00
_cell.angle_gamma   90.00
#
_symmetry.space_group_name_H-M   'P 1'
#
loop_
_entity.id
_entity.type
_entity.pdbx_description
1 polymer ?
#
loop_
_entity_poly.entity_id
_entity_poly.type
_entity_poly.pdbx_seq_one_letter_code
_entity_poly.pdbx_strand_id
1 'polypeptide(L)'
;MPTGEEHQRQAARIILAAIGPAGFALAGSGAIREHGLIDRPTNDIDLFAPARAAAGFSDAIDTAIATLTAHRYTCEVGRLSSHFARLLLTTREGYVFEVDLGLDWRAHDPIRLEVGPVLAIEDAVANKVGALYSRGEPRDYLDVDAIRESGRFAEDHLLSLAAQHDPGFDVTLFATRLRAVESLVPDDIAEYGISSTDLDAIKRRLLAWGQGLTGHSPEPTVSPDA
;
A
#
# COMPACT_ATOMS: atom_id res chain seq x y z
N MET A 1 26.63 -7.14 -6.56
CA MET A 1 26.01 -5.81 -6.50
C MET A 1 24.65 -5.99 -5.86
N PRO A 2 24.25 -5.13 -4.92
CA PRO A 2 22.95 -5.28 -4.30
C PRO A 2 21.83 -5.19 -5.35
N THR A 3 20.74 -5.91 -5.16
CA THR A 3 19.55 -5.75 -6.01
C THR A 3 18.88 -4.40 -5.73
N GLY A 4 17.99 -3.94 -6.61
CA GLY A 4 17.19 -2.73 -6.36
C GLY A 4 16.39 -2.84 -5.06
N GLU A 5 15.85 -4.02 -4.78
CA GLU A 5 15.15 -4.34 -3.54
C GLU A 5 16.07 -4.23 -2.30
N GLU A 6 17.29 -4.76 -2.36
CA GLU A 6 18.24 -4.64 -1.25
C GLU A 6 18.60 -3.18 -0.97
N HIS A 7 18.75 -2.35 -2.00
CA HIS A 7 18.96 -0.91 -1.85
C HIS A 7 17.76 -0.21 -1.19
N GLN A 8 16.54 -0.54 -1.62
CA GLN A 8 15.31 0.00 -1.05
C GLN A 8 15.14 -0.43 0.41
N ARG A 9 15.29 -1.72 0.72
CA ARG A 9 15.14 -2.26 2.08
C ARG A 9 16.18 -1.66 3.03
N GLN A 10 17.41 -1.44 2.56
CA GLN A 10 18.44 -0.76 3.34
C GLN A 10 18.09 0.72 3.58
N ALA A 11 17.62 1.44 2.57
CA ALA A 11 17.19 2.83 2.73
C ALA A 11 16.00 2.96 3.70
N ALA A 12 15.00 2.08 3.59
CA ALA A 12 13.88 2.02 4.53
C ALA A 12 14.36 1.84 5.97
N ARG A 13 15.28 0.90 6.23
CA ARG A 13 15.87 0.68 7.56
C ARG A 13 16.53 1.94 8.12
N ILE A 14 17.33 2.62 7.30
CA ILE A 14 18.05 3.83 7.69
C ILE A 14 17.06 4.95 8.04
N ILE A 15 16.11 5.22 7.15
CA ILE A 15 15.15 6.31 7.33
C ILE A 15 14.25 6.02 8.54
N LEU A 16 13.68 4.83 8.62
CA LEU A 16 12.76 4.44 9.69
C LEU A 16 13.44 4.42 11.08
N ALA A 17 14.74 4.14 11.15
CA ALA A 17 15.48 4.28 12.41
C ALA A 17 15.52 5.74 12.89
N ALA A 18 15.55 6.71 11.96
CA ALA A 18 15.59 8.13 12.26
C ALA A 18 14.21 8.74 12.51
N ILE A 19 13.22 8.45 11.65
CA ILE A 19 11.89 9.08 11.69
C ILE A 19 10.79 8.20 12.29
N GLY A 20 11.07 6.94 12.59
CA GLY A 20 10.14 6.04 13.28
C GLY A 20 9.63 6.60 14.63
N PRO A 21 10.48 7.23 15.47
CA PRO A 21 10.02 7.92 16.69
C PRO A 21 9.04 9.07 16.44
N ALA A 22 9.04 9.66 15.24
CA ALA A 22 8.05 10.67 14.82
C ALA A 22 6.73 10.05 14.32
N GLY A 23 6.59 8.72 14.37
CA GLY A 23 5.36 7.98 14.08
C GLY A 23 5.30 7.35 12.68
N PHE A 24 6.34 7.54 11.87
CA PHE A 24 6.44 6.95 10.52
C PHE A 24 6.64 5.43 10.57
N ALA A 25 5.99 4.74 9.65
CA ALA A 25 6.12 3.30 9.46
C ALA A 25 6.09 2.97 7.97
N LEU A 26 6.69 1.83 7.60
CA LEU A 26 6.58 1.29 6.26
C LEU A 26 5.11 0.97 5.94
N ALA A 27 4.64 1.46 4.81
CA ALA A 27 3.28 1.29 4.29
C ALA A 27 3.32 0.68 2.88
N GLY A 28 2.21 0.78 2.13
CA GLY A 28 2.15 0.40 0.73
C GLY A 28 2.49 -1.06 0.43
N SER A 29 3.04 -1.34 -0.75
CA SER A 29 3.38 -2.73 -1.14
C SER A 29 4.55 -3.26 -0.29
N GLY A 30 5.43 -2.38 0.19
CA GLY A 30 6.53 -2.75 1.08
C GLY A 30 6.04 -3.35 2.40
N ALA A 31 4.97 -2.79 2.98
CA ALA A 31 4.39 -3.31 4.22
C ALA A 31 3.81 -4.72 4.05
N ILE A 32 2.95 -4.93 3.04
CA ILE A 32 2.35 -6.26 2.81
C ILE A 32 3.39 -7.31 2.40
N ARG A 33 4.50 -6.91 1.77
CA ARG A 33 5.67 -7.80 1.53
C ARG A 33 6.33 -8.22 2.83
N GLU A 34 6.63 -7.30 3.74
CA GLU A 34 7.25 -7.65 5.04
C GLU A 34 6.32 -8.50 5.92
N HIS A 35 5.00 -8.44 5.68
CA HIS A 35 4.01 -9.35 6.28
C HIS A 35 3.89 -10.72 5.57
N GLY A 36 4.61 -10.94 4.47
CA GLY A 36 4.61 -12.17 3.69
C GLY A 36 3.32 -12.40 2.88
N LEU A 37 2.64 -11.34 2.45
CA LEU A 37 1.45 -11.44 1.60
C LEU A 37 1.79 -11.40 0.10
N ILE A 38 2.95 -10.85 -0.26
CA ILE A 38 3.46 -10.80 -1.63
C ILE A 38 4.96 -11.07 -1.63
N ASP A 39 5.46 -11.64 -2.72
CA ASP A 39 6.89 -11.89 -2.95
C ASP A 39 7.46 -11.06 -4.11
N ARG A 40 6.62 -10.24 -4.77
CA ARG A 40 7.05 -9.42 -5.92
C ARG A 40 7.86 -8.20 -5.48
N PRO A 41 8.78 -7.70 -6.35
CA PRO A 41 9.48 -6.44 -6.11
C PRO A 41 8.54 -5.24 -5.94
N THR A 42 9.02 -4.21 -5.23
CA THR A 42 8.38 -2.89 -5.10
C THR A 42 9.19 -1.85 -5.84
N ASN A 43 8.52 -0.83 -6.37
CA ASN A 43 9.19 0.23 -7.14
C ASN A 43 9.56 1.44 -6.25
N ASP A 44 8.84 1.59 -5.14
CA ASP A 44 8.84 2.72 -4.23
C ASP A 44 8.92 2.25 -2.76
N ILE A 45 9.28 3.17 -1.87
CA ILE A 45 9.15 3.00 -0.43
C ILE A 45 8.10 4.00 0.06
N ASP A 46 7.01 3.48 0.64
CA ASP A 46 5.98 4.31 1.28
C ASP A 46 6.22 4.36 2.80
N LEU A 47 6.41 5.56 3.35
CA LEU A 47 6.63 5.80 4.78
C LEU A 47 5.55 6.74 5.31
N PHE A 48 4.54 6.19 5.99
CA PHE A 48 3.39 6.97 6.44
C PHE A 48 3.33 7.12 7.96
N ALA A 49 2.91 8.31 8.39
CA ALA A 49 2.66 8.66 9.78
C ALA A 49 1.19 9.07 9.98
N PRO A 50 0.63 8.93 11.19
CA PRO A 50 -0.75 9.32 11.45
C PRO A 50 -0.90 10.85 11.41
N ALA A 51 -2.10 11.35 11.13
CA ALA A 51 -2.39 12.81 11.05
C ALA A 51 -1.92 13.62 12.28
N ARG A 52 -1.89 13.00 13.48
CA ARG A 52 -1.33 13.61 14.70
C ARG A 52 0.15 14.00 14.60
N ALA A 53 0.89 13.45 13.64
CA ALA A 53 2.30 13.79 13.36
C ALA A 53 2.46 15.03 12.46
N ALA A 54 1.37 15.64 11.98
CA ALA A 54 1.41 16.74 11.02
C ALA A 54 2.33 17.91 11.44
N ALA A 55 2.34 18.26 12.73
CA ALA A 55 3.16 19.37 13.24
C ALA A 55 4.66 19.13 13.06
N GLY A 56 5.12 17.87 13.07
CA GLY A 56 6.53 17.49 12.90
C GLY A 56 6.86 16.96 11.51
N PHE A 57 5.93 17.05 10.53
CA PHE A 57 6.10 16.43 9.23
C PHE A 57 7.31 17.00 8.46
N SER A 58 7.46 18.33 8.45
CA SER A 58 8.62 18.99 7.82
C SER A 58 9.94 18.57 8.47
N ASP A 59 10.01 18.61 9.80
CA ASP A 59 11.21 18.22 10.55
C ASP A 59 11.59 16.75 10.30
N ALA A 60 10.59 15.88 10.13
CA ALA A 60 10.82 14.48 9.79
C ALA A 60 11.40 14.32 8.38
N ILE A 61 10.95 15.09 7.40
CA ILE A 61 11.52 15.09 6.04
C ILE A 61 12.96 15.57 6.08
N ASP A 62 13.24 16.68 6.76
CA ASP A 62 14.61 17.20 6.91
C ASP A 62 15.53 16.19 7.59
N THR A 63 15.02 15.52 8.64
CA THR A 63 15.73 14.44 9.33
C THR A 63 16.01 13.25 8.41
N ALA A 64 15.03 12.84 7.60
CA ALA A 64 15.19 11.76 6.63
C ALA A 64 16.27 12.10 5.60
N ILE A 65 16.22 13.29 4.99
CA ILE A 65 17.20 13.75 3.99
C ILE A 65 18.60 13.82 4.58
N ALA A 66 18.75 14.41 5.77
CA ALA A 66 20.04 14.53 6.45
C ALA A 66 20.63 13.14 6.76
N THR A 67 19.80 12.22 7.25
CA THR A 67 20.20 10.84 7.56
C THR A 67 20.65 10.11 6.29
N LEU A 68 19.85 10.15 5.24
CA LEU A 68 20.15 9.51 3.96
C LEU A 68 21.44 10.07 3.33
N THR A 69 21.64 11.38 3.40
CA THR A 69 22.85 12.05 2.92
C THR A 69 24.09 11.60 3.70
N ALA A 70 23.99 11.47 5.03
CA ALA A 70 25.06 10.91 5.87
C ALA A 70 25.40 9.46 5.47
N HIS A 71 24.41 8.71 5.00
CA HIS A 71 24.54 7.36 4.44
C HIS A 71 24.90 7.33 2.93
N ARG A 72 25.34 8.46 2.36
CA ARG A 72 25.83 8.60 0.97
C ARG A 72 24.78 8.42 -0.12
N TYR A 73 23.52 8.61 0.20
CA TYR A 73 22.49 8.79 -0.82
C TYR A 73 22.43 10.25 -1.27
N THR A 74 22.24 10.50 -2.56
CA THR A 74 21.78 11.80 -3.05
C THR A 74 20.27 11.83 -2.95
N CYS A 75 19.70 12.90 -2.40
CA CYS A 75 18.26 13.06 -2.22
C CYS A 75 17.78 14.30 -2.97
N GLU A 76 16.85 14.14 -3.89
CA GLU A 76 16.15 15.24 -4.57
C GLU A 76 14.70 15.28 -4.12
N VAL A 77 14.17 16.46 -3.82
CA VAL A 77 12.76 16.63 -3.45
C VAL A 77 11.94 16.84 -4.72
N GLY A 78 11.20 15.82 -5.13
CA GLY A 78 10.36 15.86 -6.34
C GLY A 78 9.02 16.55 -6.11
N ARG A 79 8.38 16.28 -4.96
CA ARG A 79 7.10 16.92 -4.57
C ARG A 79 7.13 17.20 -3.08
N LEU A 80 6.58 18.34 -2.67
CA LEU A 80 6.44 18.70 -1.26
C LEU A 80 5.11 19.41 -1.01
N SER A 81 4.45 19.05 0.08
CA SER A 81 3.24 19.65 0.60
C SER A 81 3.18 19.46 2.12
N SER A 82 2.16 20.01 2.78
CA SER A 82 1.98 19.87 4.23
C SER A 82 1.65 18.46 4.71
N HIS A 83 1.29 17.53 3.81
CA HIS A 83 0.86 16.17 4.16
C HIS A 83 1.56 15.08 3.35
N PHE A 84 2.40 15.46 2.39
CA PHE A 84 3.05 14.52 1.48
C PHE A 84 4.34 15.10 0.93
N ALA A 85 5.38 14.27 0.84
CA ALA A 85 6.63 14.56 0.16
C ALA A 85 7.07 13.33 -0.64
N ARG A 86 7.59 13.57 -1.84
CA ARG A 86 8.27 12.55 -2.65
C ARG A 86 9.74 12.91 -2.76
N LEU A 87 10.59 11.98 -2.35
CA LEU A 87 12.03 12.05 -2.52
C LEU A 87 12.44 11.11 -3.65
N LEU A 88 13.36 11.57 -4.49
CA LEU A 88 14.08 10.74 -5.44
C LEU A 88 15.45 10.46 -4.86
N LEU A 89 15.75 9.20 -4.56
CA LEU A 89 17.03 8.80 -4.02
C LEU A 89 17.91 8.18 -5.09
N THR A 90 19.17 8.60 -5.09
CA THR A 90 20.21 8.01 -5.93
C THR A 90 21.28 7.39 -5.03
N THR A 91 21.49 6.09 -5.19
CA THR A 91 22.59 5.36 -4.56
C THR A 91 23.94 5.81 -5.12
N ARG A 92 25.04 5.46 -4.44
CA ARG A 92 26.40 5.75 -4.95
C ARG A 92 26.68 5.05 -6.28
N GLU A 93 26.04 3.90 -6.50
CA GLU A 93 26.14 3.10 -7.72
C GLU A 93 25.23 3.62 -8.86
N GLY A 94 24.46 4.69 -8.62
CA GLY A 94 23.60 5.33 -9.62
C GLY A 94 22.21 4.71 -9.77
N TYR A 95 21.85 3.72 -8.95
CA TYR A 95 20.48 3.21 -8.87
C TYR A 95 19.57 4.26 -8.25
N VAL A 96 18.42 4.51 -8.89
CA VAL A 96 17.45 5.55 -8.53
C VAL A 96 16.11 4.92 -8.16
N PHE A 97 15.48 5.39 -7.08
CA PHE A 97 14.15 4.95 -6.65
C PHE A 97 13.42 6.05 -5.86
N GLU A 98 12.10 5.94 -5.79
CA GLU A 98 11.24 6.90 -5.10
C GLU A 98 11.00 6.51 -3.63
N VAL A 99 10.89 7.52 -2.77
CA VAL A 99 10.43 7.39 -1.39
C VAL A 99 9.35 8.41 -1.13
N ASP A 100 8.17 7.90 -0.84
CA ASP A 100 6.99 8.68 -0.52
C ASP A 100 6.81 8.75 0.99
N LEU A 101 6.79 9.97 1.51
CA LEU A 101 6.47 10.28 2.90
C LEU A 101 5.09 10.92 2.92
N GLY A 102 4.22 10.43 3.80
CA GLY A 102 2.82 10.86 3.80
C GLY A 102 2.19 10.84 5.19
N LEU A 103 1.12 11.61 5.33
CA LEU A 103 0.22 11.50 6.46
C LEU A 103 -1.01 10.71 6.03
N ASP A 104 -1.28 9.60 6.71
CA ASP A 104 -2.40 8.72 6.41
C ASP A 104 -3.06 8.20 7.70
N TRP A 105 -4.30 7.75 7.59
CA TRP A 105 -5.01 7.13 8.71
C TRP A 105 -4.48 5.71 8.97
N ARG A 106 -4.49 5.30 10.25
CA ARG A 106 -4.28 3.91 10.66
C ARG A 106 -4.99 3.66 12.00
N ALA A 107 -5.53 2.47 12.20
CA ALA A 107 -6.19 2.07 13.44
C ALA A 107 -5.19 1.63 14.52
N HIS A 108 -4.12 0.96 14.11
CA HIS A 108 -3.21 0.30 15.03
C HIS A 108 -1.84 0.99 15.10
N ASP A 109 -1.14 0.74 16.20
CA ASP A 109 0.27 1.10 16.28
C ASP A 109 1.10 0.17 15.36
N PRO A 110 2.16 0.70 14.72
CA PRO A 110 2.99 -0.10 13.84
C PRO A 110 3.74 -1.19 14.62
N ILE A 111 3.91 -2.33 13.98
CA ILE A 111 4.68 -3.44 14.53
C ILE A 111 6.14 -3.32 14.11
N ARG A 112 7.07 -3.81 14.94
CA ARG A 112 8.50 -3.84 14.59
C ARG A 112 8.84 -5.14 13.86
N LEU A 113 9.22 -5.02 12.60
CA LEU A 113 9.81 -6.10 11.78
C LEU A 113 11.30 -5.80 11.51
N GLU A 114 11.98 -6.65 10.74
CA GLU A 114 13.41 -6.51 10.45
C GLU A 114 13.77 -5.16 9.80
N VAL A 115 12.88 -4.63 8.97
CA VAL A 115 13.05 -3.35 8.28
C VAL A 115 12.84 -2.14 9.20
N GLY A 116 12.20 -2.33 10.37
CA GLY A 116 11.79 -1.25 11.28
C GLY A 116 10.29 -1.28 11.61
N PRO A 117 9.70 -0.16 12.06
CA PRO A 117 8.25 -0.05 12.19
C PRO A 117 7.55 -0.21 10.84
N VAL A 118 6.59 -1.12 10.78
CA VAL A 118 5.73 -1.42 9.62
C VAL A 118 4.28 -1.30 10.08
N LEU A 119 3.40 -0.78 9.21
CA LEU A 119 1.97 -0.75 9.51
C LEU A 119 1.50 -2.14 9.98
N ALA A 120 0.58 -2.17 10.94
CA ALA A 120 -0.07 -3.41 11.32
C ALA A 120 -0.72 -4.04 10.08
N ILE A 121 -0.79 -5.37 10.02
CA ILE A 121 -1.21 -6.06 8.81
C ILE A 121 -2.61 -5.63 8.34
N GLU A 122 -3.52 -5.38 9.28
CA GLU A 122 -4.88 -4.91 9.01
C GLU A 122 -4.88 -3.52 8.38
N ASP A 123 -4.06 -2.58 8.87
CA ASP A 123 -3.92 -1.25 8.29
C ASP A 123 -3.27 -1.30 6.90
N ALA A 124 -2.23 -2.15 6.73
CA ALA A 124 -1.56 -2.34 5.45
C ALA A 124 -2.50 -2.94 4.39
N VAL A 125 -3.35 -3.89 4.79
CA VAL A 125 -4.39 -4.49 3.95
C VAL A 125 -5.48 -3.47 3.62
N ALA A 126 -5.95 -2.70 4.60
CA ALA A 126 -6.93 -1.63 4.39
C ALA A 126 -6.43 -0.59 3.38
N ASN A 127 -5.18 -0.16 3.50
CA ASN A 127 -4.49 0.72 2.55
C ASN A 127 -4.55 0.15 1.12
N LYS A 128 -4.42 -1.16 0.93
CA LYS A 128 -4.44 -1.81 -0.39
C LYS A 128 -5.83 -1.95 -0.98
N VAL A 129 -6.82 -2.32 -0.15
CA VAL A 129 -8.22 -2.35 -0.58
C VAL A 129 -8.69 -0.94 -0.94
N GLY A 130 -8.33 0.07 -0.13
CA GLY A 130 -8.64 1.48 -0.39
C GLY A 130 -7.94 2.04 -1.63
N ALA A 131 -6.69 1.64 -1.88
CA ALA A 131 -5.97 1.96 -3.11
C ALA A 131 -6.68 1.42 -4.36
N LEU A 132 -7.08 0.14 -4.34
CA LEU A 132 -7.85 -0.44 -5.42
C LEU A 132 -9.18 0.30 -5.62
N TYR A 133 -9.92 0.54 -4.53
CA TYR A 133 -11.20 1.26 -4.55
C TYR A 133 -11.11 2.63 -5.22
N SER A 134 -10.11 3.43 -4.82
CA SER A 134 -9.95 4.82 -5.23
C SER A 134 -9.38 4.96 -6.65
N ARG A 135 -8.14 4.50 -6.87
CA ARG A 135 -7.42 4.69 -8.15
C ARG A 135 -7.47 3.46 -9.05
N GLY A 136 -7.37 2.26 -8.47
CA GLY A 136 -7.36 0.99 -9.21
C GLY A 136 -6.24 0.91 -10.24
N GLU A 137 -4.99 1.13 -9.83
CA GLU A 137 -3.83 0.89 -10.68
C GLU A 137 -3.61 -0.63 -10.86
N PRO A 138 -2.96 -1.09 -11.95
CA PRO A 138 -2.69 -2.51 -12.19
C PRO A 138 -2.13 -3.26 -10.96
N ARG A 139 -1.16 -2.66 -10.27
CA ARG A 139 -0.54 -3.21 -9.05
C ARG A 139 -1.51 -3.40 -7.89
N ASP A 140 -2.57 -2.58 -7.80
CA ASP A 140 -3.54 -2.65 -6.72
C ASP A 140 -4.43 -3.90 -6.87
N TYR A 141 -4.75 -4.31 -8.10
CA TYR A 141 -5.45 -5.58 -8.37
C TYR A 141 -4.58 -6.78 -7.97
N LEU A 142 -3.29 -6.75 -8.32
CA LEU A 142 -2.35 -7.81 -7.96
C LEU A 142 -2.22 -7.95 -6.43
N ASP A 143 -2.07 -6.82 -5.73
CA ASP A 143 -1.92 -6.81 -4.27
C ASP A 143 -3.19 -7.32 -3.58
N VAL A 144 -4.37 -6.85 -4.00
CA VAL A 144 -5.65 -7.27 -3.41
C VAL A 144 -5.96 -8.74 -3.68
N ASP A 145 -5.68 -9.23 -4.89
CA ASP A 145 -5.82 -10.65 -5.20
C ASP A 145 -4.87 -11.52 -4.36
N ALA A 146 -3.60 -11.11 -4.21
CA ALA A 146 -2.63 -11.83 -3.38
C ALA A 146 -3.03 -11.86 -1.90
N ILE A 147 -3.53 -10.73 -1.36
CA ILE A 147 -4.09 -10.66 0.00
C ILE A 147 -5.22 -11.67 0.16
N ARG A 148 -6.12 -11.77 -0.81
CA ARG A 148 -7.25 -12.70 -0.79
C ARG A 148 -6.80 -14.16 -0.89
N GLU A 149 -5.92 -14.48 -1.85
CA GLU A 149 -5.37 -15.83 -2.03
C GLU A 149 -4.54 -16.32 -0.85
N SER A 150 -4.01 -15.41 -0.01
CA SER A 150 -3.31 -15.79 1.22
C SER A 150 -4.19 -16.57 2.21
N GLY A 151 -5.53 -16.47 2.10
CA GLY A 151 -6.48 -17.11 3.00
C GLY A 151 -6.49 -16.56 4.43
N ARG A 152 -5.69 -15.51 4.71
CA ARG A 152 -5.57 -14.89 6.05
C ARG A 152 -6.71 -13.92 6.36
N PHE A 153 -7.43 -13.45 5.35
CA PHE A 153 -8.51 -12.48 5.47
C PHE A 153 -9.76 -12.99 4.76
N ALA A 154 -10.87 -13.08 5.50
CA ALA A 154 -12.18 -13.30 4.90
C ALA A 154 -12.64 -12.04 4.15
N GLU A 155 -13.44 -12.21 3.09
CA GLU A 155 -13.93 -11.11 2.27
C GLU A 155 -14.69 -10.05 3.09
N ASP A 156 -15.58 -10.46 3.98
CA ASP A 156 -16.29 -9.53 4.89
C ASP A 156 -15.35 -8.73 5.79
N HIS A 157 -14.23 -9.34 6.20
CA HIS A 157 -13.22 -8.65 6.99
C HIS A 157 -12.49 -7.60 6.14
N LEU A 158 -12.14 -7.91 4.88
CA LEU A 158 -11.54 -6.94 3.95
C LEU A 158 -12.46 -5.73 3.72
N LEU A 159 -13.77 -5.96 3.56
CA LEU A 159 -14.75 -4.88 3.41
C LEU A 159 -14.87 -4.04 4.69
N SER A 160 -14.86 -4.68 5.86
CA SER A 160 -14.91 -3.98 7.14
C SER A 160 -13.67 -3.11 7.34
N LEU A 161 -12.48 -3.62 7.04
CA LEU A 161 -11.23 -2.87 7.11
C LEU A 161 -11.24 -1.65 6.18
N ALA A 162 -11.74 -1.80 4.95
CA ALA A 162 -11.87 -0.70 4.01
C ALA A 162 -12.84 0.38 4.52
N ALA A 163 -14.00 -0.02 5.05
CA ALA A 163 -15.00 0.91 5.59
C ALA A 163 -14.53 1.64 6.87
N GLN A 164 -13.70 1.00 7.69
CA GLN A 164 -13.09 1.66 8.85
C GLN A 164 -12.05 2.71 8.43
N HIS A 165 -11.29 2.41 7.37
CA HIS A 165 -10.26 3.29 6.85
C HIS A 165 -10.83 4.49 6.06
N ASP A 166 -11.89 4.27 5.29
CA ASP A 166 -12.57 5.30 4.50
C ASP A 166 -14.08 5.27 4.78
N PRO A 167 -14.62 6.25 5.54
CA PRO A 167 -16.06 6.38 5.78
C PRO A 167 -16.90 6.55 4.51
N GLY A 168 -16.29 6.92 3.38
CA GLY A 168 -16.91 7.02 2.06
C GLY A 168 -16.84 5.72 1.24
N PHE A 169 -16.36 4.62 1.81
CA PHE A 169 -16.29 3.33 1.13
C PHE A 169 -17.69 2.79 0.80
N ASP A 170 -17.93 2.54 -0.48
CA ASP A 170 -19.17 1.95 -0.99
C ASP A 170 -18.89 0.59 -1.64
N VAL A 171 -19.54 -0.45 -1.11
CA VAL A 171 -19.33 -1.83 -1.57
C VAL A 171 -19.76 -2.06 -3.02
N THR A 172 -20.75 -1.32 -3.51
CA THR A 172 -21.25 -1.43 -4.90
C THR A 172 -20.26 -0.80 -5.88
N LEU A 173 -19.70 0.36 -5.51
CA LEU A 173 -18.64 1.00 -6.27
C LEU A 173 -17.36 0.15 -6.22
N PHE A 174 -17.02 -0.43 -5.07
CA PHE A 174 -15.90 -1.36 -4.96
C PHE A 174 -16.09 -2.61 -5.84
N ALA A 175 -17.30 -3.19 -5.87
CA ALA A 175 -17.62 -4.29 -6.77
C ALA A 175 -17.48 -3.90 -8.25
N THR A 176 -17.85 -2.67 -8.60
CA THR A 176 -17.63 -2.13 -9.96
C THR A 176 -16.14 -1.99 -10.26
N ARG A 177 -15.36 -1.50 -9.28
CA ARG A 177 -13.91 -1.37 -9.40
C ARG A 177 -13.21 -2.72 -9.56
N LEU A 178 -13.61 -3.75 -8.83
CA LEU A 178 -13.10 -5.11 -8.99
C LEU A 178 -13.29 -5.64 -10.42
N ARG A 179 -14.44 -5.36 -11.05
CA ARG A 179 -14.72 -5.78 -12.44
C ARG A 179 -13.85 -5.08 -13.47
N ALA A 180 -13.38 -3.87 -13.18
CA ALA A 180 -12.48 -3.14 -14.08
C ALA A 180 -11.12 -3.86 -14.27
N VAL A 181 -10.82 -4.91 -13.49
CA VAL A 181 -9.69 -5.83 -13.76
C VAL A 181 -9.72 -6.39 -15.20
N GLU A 182 -10.91 -6.51 -15.81
CA GLU A 182 -11.06 -7.00 -17.19
C GLU A 182 -10.24 -6.19 -18.19
N SER A 183 -10.08 -4.88 -17.97
CA SER A 183 -9.37 -3.99 -18.89
C SER A 183 -7.85 -4.14 -18.83
N LEU A 184 -7.29 -4.80 -17.81
CA LEU A 184 -5.84 -4.98 -17.69
C LEU A 184 -5.29 -5.82 -18.83
N VAL A 185 -4.22 -5.37 -19.46
CA VAL A 185 -3.49 -6.16 -20.46
C VAL A 185 -2.15 -6.64 -19.89
N PRO A 186 -1.54 -7.70 -20.46
CA PRO A 186 -0.25 -8.21 -19.96
C PRO A 186 0.84 -7.13 -19.86
N ASP A 187 0.84 -6.16 -20.77
CA ASP A 187 1.80 -5.05 -20.78
C ASP A 187 1.68 -4.15 -19.53
N ASP A 188 0.48 -4.01 -18.94
CA ASP A 188 0.23 -3.18 -17.75
C ASP A 188 0.94 -3.73 -16.50
N ILE A 189 1.34 -5.01 -16.52
CA ILE A 189 1.90 -5.72 -15.37
C ILE A 189 3.21 -6.45 -15.70
N ALA A 190 3.77 -6.24 -16.89
CA ALA A 190 4.95 -6.95 -17.37
C ALA A 190 6.16 -6.78 -16.42
N GLU A 191 6.28 -5.60 -15.79
CA GLU A 191 7.33 -5.31 -14.80
C GLU A 191 7.25 -6.19 -13.54
N TYR A 192 6.09 -6.75 -13.23
CA TYR A 192 5.87 -7.60 -12.05
C TYR A 192 6.12 -9.09 -12.32
N GLY A 193 6.51 -9.46 -13.54
CA GLY A 193 6.81 -10.84 -13.90
C GLY A 193 5.60 -11.78 -13.94
N ILE A 194 4.39 -11.23 -14.03
CA ILE A 194 3.14 -11.99 -14.08
C ILE A 194 2.92 -12.53 -15.49
N SER A 195 2.67 -13.83 -15.61
CA SER A 195 2.35 -14.43 -16.91
C SER A 195 0.92 -14.10 -17.35
N SER A 196 0.63 -14.17 -18.65
CA SER A 196 -0.74 -13.98 -19.14
C SER A 196 -1.73 -14.99 -18.52
N THR A 197 -1.27 -16.22 -18.26
CA THR A 197 -2.10 -17.25 -17.60
C THR A 197 -2.43 -16.88 -16.16
N ASP A 198 -1.47 -16.32 -15.42
CA ASP A 198 -1.68 -15.85 -14.06
C ASP A 198 -2.60 -14.62 -14.05
N LEU A 199 -2.42 -13.69 -14.98
CA LEU A 199 -3.32 -12.55 -15.14
C LEU A 199 -4.77 -12.99 -15.40
N ASP A 200 -4.97 -13.97 -16.28
CA ASP A 200 -6.31 -14.51 -16.52
C ASP A 200 -6.92 -15.17 -15.26
N ALA A 201 -6.10 -15.79 -14.41
CA ALA A 201 -6.54 -16.35 -13.14
C ALA A 201 -6.94 -15.26 -12.14
N ILE A 202 -6.11 -14.21 -12.00
CA ILE A 202 -6.38 -13.03 -11.17
C ILE A 202 -7.70 -12.37 -11.60
N LYS A 203 -7.86 -12.12 -12.92
CA LYS A 203 -9.09 -11.58 -13.49
C LYS A 203 -10.31 -12.39 -13.10
N ARG A 204 -10.28 -13.72 -13.27
CA ARG A 204 -11.39 -14.61 -12.90
C ARG A 204 -11.75 -14.51 -11.42
N ARG A 205 -10.75 -14.49 -10.52
CA ARG A 205 -10.99 -14.42 -9.07
C ARG A 205 -11.60 -13.08 -8.65
N LEU A 206 -11.04 -11.96 -9.11
CA LEU A 206 -11.55 -10.63 -8.77
C LEU A 206 -12.94 -10.38 -9.39
N LEU A 207 -13.20 -10.88 -10.60
CA LEU A 207 -14.54 -10.83 -11.21
C LEU A 207 -15.56 -11.63 -10.40
N ALA A 208 -15.22 -12.86 -10.00
CA ALA A 208 -16.09 -13.68 -9.17
C ALA A 208 -16.40 -13.00 -7.84
N TRP A 209 -15.41 -12.35 -7.22
CA TRP A 209 -15.62 -11.58 -6.00
C TRP A 209 -16.56 -10.39 -6.25
N GLY A 210 -16.28 -9.57 -7.26
CA GLY A 210 -17.15 -8.43 -7.62
C GLY A 210 -18.60 -8.84 -7.92
N GLN A 211 -18.81 -10.00 -8.54
CA GLN A 211 -20.14 -10.58 -8.76
C GLN A 211 -20.81 -10.98 -7.44
N GLY A 212 -20.08 -11.63 -6.53
CA GLY A 212 -20.58 -12.02 -5.21
C GLY A 212 -21.05 -10.82 -4.38
N LEU A 213 -20.34 -9.69 -4.44
CA LEU A 213 -20.70 -8.47 -3.71
C LEU A 213 -22.02 -7.85 -4.18
N THR A 214 -22.31 -7.90 -5.48
CA THR A 214 -23.61 -7.40 -6.01
C THR A 214 -24.75 -8.39 -5.86
N GLY A 215 -24.45 -9.68 -5.65
CA GLY A 215 -25.45 -10.71 -5.38
C GLY A 215 -25.99 -10.69 -3.95
N HIS A 216 -25.29 -10.00 -3.04
CA HIS A 216 -25.65 -9.82 -1.63
C HIS A 216 -26.09 -8.38 -1.34
N SER A 217 -27.06 -7.83 -2.10
CA SER A 217 -27.82 -6.71 -1.57
C SER A 217 -28.59 -7.20 -0.34
N PRO A 218 -28.45 -6.58 0.85
CA PRO A 218 -29.36 -6.88 1.94
C PRO A 218 -30.77 -6.55 1.46
N GLU A 219 -31.70 -7.50 1.61
CA GLU A 219 -33.12 -7.22 1.41
C GLU A 219 -33.48 -5.97 2.23
N PRO A 220 -34.28 -5.04 1.69
CA PRO A 220 -34.80 -3.96 2.51
C PRO A 220 -35.57 -4.63 3.65
N THR A 221 -35.12 -4.41 4.89
CA THR A 221 -35.88 -4.76 6.08
C THR A 221 -37.25 -4.09 5.96
N VAL A 222 -38.23 -4.86 5.48
CA VAL A 222 -39.63 -4.48 5.54
C VAL A 222 -39.96 -4.49 7.01
N SER A 223 -39.98 -3.29 7.61
CA SER A 223 -40.61 -3.08 8.90
C SER A 223 -42.07 -3.51 8.74
N PRO A 224 -42.55 -4.54 9.48
CA PRO A 224 -43.98 -4.76 9.54
C PRO A 224 -44.55 -3.62 10.39
N ASP A 225 -45.43 -2.82 9.80
CA ASP A 225 -46.24 -1.84 10.52
C ASP A 225 -46.95 -2.49 11.71
N ALA A 226 -46.72 -1.95 12.92
CA ALA A 226 -47.68 -1.84 14.03
C ALA A 226 -47.15 -0.87 15.09
#